data_AF-A0A1C3JWH4-F1
#
_entry.id   AF-A0A1C3JWH4-F1
#
_cell.length_a   1.000
_cell.length_b   1.000
_cell.length_c   1.000
_cell.angle_alpha   90.00
_cell.angle_beta   90.00
_cell.angle_gamma   90.00
#
_symmetry.space_group_name_H-M   'P 1'
#
loop_
_entity.id
_entity.type
_entity.pdbx_description
1 polymer ?
#
loop_
_entity_poly.entity_id
_entity_poly.type
_entity_poly.pdbx_seq_one_letter_code
_entity_poly.pdbx_strand_id
1 'polypeptide(L)'
;MPHSPEEKKRVLTRVHRIRGQCDALERALEAGADCAPVLQQIAAIRGAINGLMSEVLESHIREDFSLPADSATQHDTRVQDLLTLVRTYLK
;
A
#
# COMPACT_ATOMS: atom_id res chain seq x y z
N MET A 1 7.81 -6.39 -5.96
CA MET A 1 6.73 -5.99 -6.91
C MET A 1 5.70 -7.11 -6.87
N PRO A 2 4.39 -6.98 -7.15
CA PRO A 2 3.55 -8.19 -7.17
C PRO A 2 4.06 -9.13 -8.26
N HIS A 3 4.69 -10.26 -7.88
CA HIS A 3 5.40 -11.12 -8.82
C HIS A 3 4.48 -12.17 -9.45
N SER A 4 3.32 -12.45 -8.85
CA SER A 4 2.27 -13.25 -9.51
C SER A 4 1.28 -12.40 -10.32
N PRO A 5 0.76 -12.93 -11.46
CA PRO A 5 -0.31 -12.27 -12.21
C PRO A 5 -1.57 -12.00 -11.38
N GLU A 6 -1.88 -12.87 -10.42
CA GLU A 6 -3.04 -12.73 -9.54
C GLU A 6 -2.88 -11.60 -8.53
N GLU A 7 -1.72 -11.50 -7.86
CA GLU A 7 -1.43 -10.40 -6.95
C GLU A 7 -1.41 -9.07 -7.69
N LYS A 8 -0.82 -9.04 -8.89
CA LYS A 8 -0.80 -7.84 -9.72
C LYS A 8 -2.23 -7.39 -10.03
N LYS A 9 -3.12 -8.30 -10.39
CA LYS A 9 -4.53 -8.00 -10.64
C LYS A 9 -5.26 -7.51 -9.38
N ARG A 10 -5.01 -8.13 -8.22
CA ARG A 10 -5.60 -7.70 -6.94
C ARG A 10 -5.15 -6.29 -6.55
N VAL A 11 -3.85 -6.02 -6.60
CA VAL A 11 -3.25 -4.70 -6.30
C VAL A 11 -3.80 -3.64 -7.25
N LEU A 12 -3.83 -3.91 -8.56
CA LEU A 12 -4.37 -2.96 -9.54
C LEU A 12 -5.85 -2.65 -9.29
N THR A 13 -6.65 -3.65 -8.91
CA THR A 13 -8.06 -3.44 -8.57
C THR A 13 -8.23 -2.45 -7.41
N ARG A 14 -7.37 -2.54 -6.39
CA ARG A 14 -7.36 -1.59 -5.28
C ARG A 14 -6.92 -0.20 -5.70
N VAL A 15 -5.89 -0.09 -6.53
CA VAL A 15 -5.44 1.19 -7.08
C VAL A 15 -6.56 1.86 -7.89
N HIS A 16 -7.28 1.12 -8.73
CA HIS A 16 -8.44 1.64 -9.46
C HIS A 16 -9.55 2.14 -8.52
N ARG A 17 -9.82 1.42 -7.43
CA ARG A 17 -10.78 1.85 -6.42
C ARG A 17 -10.35 3.15 -5.72
N ILE A 18 -9.08 3.26 -5.33
CA ILE A 18 -8.53 4.47 -4.70
C ILE A 18 -8.63 5.66 -5.67
N ARG A 19 -8.31 5.46 -6.96
CA ARG A 19 -8.50 6.51 -7.98
C ARG A 19 -9.94 7.01 -8.00
N GLY A 20 -10.93 6.10 -8.06
CA GLY A 20 -12.34 6.50 -8.03
C GLY A 20 -12.75 7.24 -6.75
N GLN A 21 -12.11 6.96 -5.61
CA GLN A 21 -12.31 7.73 -4.38
C GLN A 21 -11.70 9.14 -4.48
N CYS A 22 -10.52 9.28 -5.07
CA CYS A 22 -9.91 10.58 -5.35
C CYS A 22 -10.77 11.41 -6.30
N ASP A 23 -11.25 10.82 -7.40
CA ASP A 23 -12.12 11.50 -8.37
C ASP A 23 -13.46 11.92 -7.73
N ALA A 24 -13.94 11.19 -6.72
CA ALA A 24 -15.12 11.57 -5.95
C ALA A 24 -14.85 12.71 -4.96
N LEU A 25 -13.66 12.74 -4.35
CA LEU A 25 -13.22 13.82 -3.47
C LEU A 25 -13.03 15.12 -4.26
N GLU A 26 -12.39 15.06 -5.42
CA GLU A 26 -12.21 16.20 -6.32
C GLU A 26 -13.55 16.83 -6.69
N ARG A 27 -14.51 16.03 -7.16
CA ARG A 27 -15.87 16.51 -7.48
C ARG A 27 -16.59 17.13 -6.28
N ALA A 28 -16.41 16.57 -5.08
CA ALA A 28 -17.01 17.13 -3.88
C ALA A 28 -16.42 18.51 -3.53
N LEU A 29 -15.11 18.68 -3.70
CA LEU A 29 -14.44 19.96 -3.50
C LEU A 29 -14.86 21.00 -4.55
N GLU A 30 -14.93 20.62 -5.82
CA GLU A 30 -15.39 21.50 -6.90
C GLU A 30 -16.85 21.94 -6.71
N ALA A 31 -17.70 21.05 -6.20
CA ALA A 31 -19.09 21.34 -5.88
C ALA A 31 -19.28 22.18 -4.60
N GLY A 32 -18.20 22.51 -3.88
CA GLY A 32 -18.27 23.27 -2.63
C GLY A 32 -18.94 22.52 -1.48
N ALA A 33 -18.74 21.19 -1.40
CA ALA A 33 -19.31 20.38 -0.33
C ALA A 33 -18.83 20.80 1.06
N ASP A 34 -19.66 20.54 2.07
CA ASP A 34 -19.33 20.82 3.47
C ASP A 34 -18.06 20.10 3.94
N CYS A 35 -17.37 20.67 4.92
CA CYS A 35 -16.12 20.10 5.45
C CYS A 35 -16.29 18.68 6.01
N ALA A 36 -17.43 18.36 6.64
CA ALA A 36 -17.66 17.06 7.26
C ALA A 36 -17.63 15.88 6.26
N PRO A 37 -18.39 15.87 5.15
CA PRO A 37 -18.30 14.81 4.14
C PRO A 37 -16.93 14.76 3.44
N VAL A 38 -16.28 15.90 3.22
CA VAL A 38 -14.90 15.95 2.68
C VAL A 38 -13.92 15.23 3.61
N LEU A 39 -13.97 15.51 4.92
CA LEU A 39 -13.13 14.83 5.92
C LEU A 39 -13.40 13.32 5.97
N GLN A 40 -14.65 12.90 5.81
CA GLN A 40 -15.01 11.48 5.74
C GLN A 40 -14.41 10.80 4.50
N GLN A 41 -14.45 11.46 3.33
CA GLN A 41 -13.82 10.95 2.10
C GLN A 41 -12.31 10.82 2.26
N ILE A 42 -11.64 11.82 2.83
CA ILE A 42 -10.19 11.78 3.12
C ILE A 42 -9.87 10.62 4.06
N ALA A 43 -10.65 10.42 5.13
CA ALA A 43 -10.46 9.31 6.05
C ALA A 43 -10.63 7.95 5.36
N ALA A 44 -11.60 7.82 4.46
CA ALA A 44 -11.82 6.60 3.67
C ALA A 44 -10.67 6.31 2.70
N ILE A 45 -10.15 7.34 2.00
CA ILE A 45 -8.99 7.22 1.11
C ILE A 45 -7.76 6.78 1.91
N ARG A 46 -7.50 7.41 3.06
CA ARG A 46 -6.39 7.02 3.95
C ARG A 46 -6.51 5.55 4.36
N GLY A 47 -7.70 5.09 4.74
CA GLY A 47 -7.95 3.68 5.07
C GLY A 47 -7.67 2.74 3.90
N ALA A 48 -8.09 3.11 2.69
CA ALA A 48 -7.84 2.31 1.49
C ALA A 48 -6.34 2.23 1.13
N ILE A 49 -5.61 3.34 1.26
CA ILE A 49 -4.15 3.40 1.05
C ILE A 49 -3.43 2.53 2.09
N ASN A 50 -3.81 2.62 3.36
CA ASN A 50 -3.20 1.81 4.43
C ASN A 50 -3.42 0.31 4.17
N GLY A 51 -4.63 -0.09 3.77
CA GLY A 51 -4.90 -1.49 3.42
C GLY A 51 -4.07 -1.97 2.22
N LEU A 52 -3.95 -1.15 1.17
CA LEU A 52 -3.08 -1.46 0.02
C LEU A 52 -1.62 -1.61 0.44
N MET A 53 -1.14 -0.72 1.32
CA MET A 53 0.23 -0.75 1.83
C MET A 53 0.52 -2.06 2.58
N SER A 54 -0.38 -2.48 3.49
CA SER A 54 -0.23 -3.75 4.22
C SER A 54 -0.13 -4.95 3.29
N GLU A 55 -0.96 -5.01 2.25
CA GLU A 55 -0.94 -6.12 1.29
C GLU A 55 0.36 -6.16 0.46
N VAL A 56 0.84 -5.02 0.00
CA VAL A 56 2.10 -4.95 -0.77
C VAL A 56 3.30 -5.29 0.11
N LEU A 57 3.31 -4.84 1.37
CA LEU A 57 4.37 -5.17 2.33
C LEU A 57 4.37 -6.66 2.66
N GLU A 58 3.21 -7.28 2.89
CA GLU A 58 3.10 -8.72 3.13
C GLU A 58 3.62 -9.53 1.95
N SER A 59 3.24 -9.16 0.72
CA SER A 59 3.72 -9.79 -0.51
C SER A 59 5.25 -9.74 -0.56
N HIS A 60 5.83 -8.57 -0.35
CA HIS A 60 7.28 -8.38 -0.39
C HIS A 60 8.02 -9.21 0.65
N ILE A 61 7.53 -9.26 1.89
CA ILE A 61 8.12 -10.10 2.95
C ILE A 61 8.03 -11.58 2.59
N ARG A 62 6.86 -12.04 2.14
CA ARG A 62 6.66 -13.45 1.81
C ARG A 62 7.59 -13.89 0.70
N GLU A 63 7.84 -13.04 -0.28
CA GLU A 63 8.70 -13.32 -1.42
C GLU A 63 10.19 -13.26 -1.06
N ASP A 64 10.66 -12.19 -0.42
CA ASP A 64 12.08 -12.01 -0.08
C ASP A 64 12.60 -13.06 0.92
N PHE A 65 11.70 -13.63 1.72
CA PHE A 65 11.98 -14.68 2.70
C PHE A 65 11.46 -16.06 2.29
N SER A 66 10.93 -16.22 1.06
CA SER A 66 10.42 -17.51 0.57
C SER A 66 11.53 -18.55 0.34
N LEU A 67 12.74 -18.09 0.05
CA LEU A 67 13.91 -18.92 -0.20
C LEU A 67 14.97 -18.71 0.90
N PRO A 68 15.66 -19.78 1.35
CA PRO A 68 16.80 -19.66 2.24
C PRO A 68 17.82 -18.66 1.67
N ALA A 69 18.46 -17.90 2.56
CA ALA A 69 19.58 -17.08 2.14
C ALA A 69 20.80 -17.98 1.84
N ASP A 70 21.52 -17.67 0.77
CA ASP A 70 22.73 -18.37 0.35
C ASP A 70 23.92 -18.06 1.26
N SER A 71 23.82 -16.99 2.06
CA SER A 71 24.85 -16.58 3.04
C SER A 71 24.26 -15.76 4.19
N ALA A 72 24.98 -15.72 5.32
CA ALA A 72 24.65 -14.88 6.46
C ALA A 72 24.62 -13.38 6.09
N THR A 73 25.51 -12.94 5.20
CA THR A 73 25.55 -11.55 4.70
C THR A 73 24.29 -11.20 3.91
N GLN A 74 23.84 -12.09 3.02
CA GLN A 74 22.61 -11.87 2.25
C GLN A 74 21.37 -11.85 3.17
N HIS A 75 21.34 -12.68 4.20
CA HIS A 75 20.28 -12.66 5.21
C HIS A 75 20.23 -11.31 5.96
N ASP A 76 21.39 -10.82 6.43
CA ASP A 76 21.46 -9.55 7.16
C ASP A 76 21.02 -8.36 6.29
N THR A 77 21.42 -8.32 5.01
CA THR A 77 20.95 -7.29 4.06
C THR A 77 19.42 -7.31 3.90
N ARG A 78 18.81 -8.49 3.69
CA ARG A 78 17.33 -8.62 3.56
C ARG A 78 16.60 -8.11 4.80
N VAL A 79 17.15 -8.36 5.99
CA VAL A 79 16.57 -7.87 7.25
C VAL A 79 16.70 -6.34 7.36
N GLN A 80 17.84 -5.75 7.00
CA GLN A 80 18.03 -4.30 7.05
C GLN A 80 17.10 -3.56 6.07
N ASP A 81 16.90 -4.11 4.87
CA ASP A 81 15.98 -3.56 3.87
C ASP A 81 14.54 -3.58 4.40
N LEU A 82 14.12 -4.71 4.99
CA LEU A 82 12.81 -4.83 5.62
C LEU A 82 12.63 -3.83 6.76
N LEU A 83 13.62 -3.69 7.66
CA LEU A 83 13.56 -2.74 8.77
C LEU A 83 13.47 -1.30 8.29
N THR A 84 14.16 -0.97 7.20
CA THR A 84 14.13 0.36 6.57
C THR A 84 12.74 0.67 6.02
N LEU A 85 12.12 -0.29 5.32
CA LEU A 85 10.76 -0.18 4.83
C LEU A 85 9.78 0.01 5.99
N VAL A 86 9.82 -0.87 6.99
CA VAL A 86 8.93 -0.80 8.18
C VAL A 86 9.07 0.55 8.89
N ARG A 87 10.28 1.06 9.12
CA ARG A 87 10.52 2.38 9.75
C ARG A 87 10.01 3.55 8.91
N THR A 88 10.02 3.43 7.58
CA THR A 88 9.51 4.46 6.68
C THR A 88 7.99 4.53 6.73
N TYR A 89 7.33 3.37 6.92
CA TYR A 89 5.87 3.25 6.88
C TYR A 89 5.19 3.36 8.25
N LEU A 90 5.84 2.98 9.35
CA LEU A 90 5.32 3.08 10.72
C LEU A 90 5.70 4.39 11.42
N LYS A 91 5.83 5.49 10.67
CA LYS A 91 6.04 6.82 11.28
C LYS A 91 4.79 7.33 11.97
#